data_AF-A0A966UI14-F1
#
_entry.id   AF-A0A966UI14-F1
#
_cell.length_a   1.000
_cell.length_b   1.000
_cell.length_c   1.000
_cell.angle_alpha   90.00
_cell.angle_beta   90.00
_cell.angle_gamma   90.00
#
_symmetry.space_group_name_H-M   'P 1'
#
loop_
_entity.id
_entity.type
_entity.pdbx_description
1 polymer ?
#
loop_
_entity_poly.entity_id
_entity_poly.type
_entity_poly.pdbx_seq_one_letter_code
_entity_poly.pdbx_strand_id
1 'polypeptide(L)'
;MTGSMLAIDILKWPGMNQAFLFSFAATLILTGLIFVYGKRRAIGTPVSWGEAMLGATYAFFVMFLAYGVVPHQWLVHVQNELGWQSDKMLYGPGDIFKSQAKGGSFPFDINYLQVGDIIVTGIYGFFLGLQIYMWSWWQKRGKATSTELEQSTYGRPLVKKA
;
A
#
# COMPACT_ATOMS: atom_id res chain seq x y z
N MET A 1 34.77 -24.38 19.96
CA MET A 1 34.14 -23.09 19.61
C MET A 1 32.77 -23.38 19.02
N THR A 2 31.75 -23.46 19.88
CA THR A 2 30.36 -23.70 19.49
C THR A 2 29.64 -22.36 19.41
N GLY A 3 29.59 -21.80 18.20
CA GLY A 3 28.77 -20.62 17.91
C GLY A 3 27.40 -21.08 17.42
N SER A 4 26.39 -20.91 18.26
CA SER A 4 24.97 -20.99 17.90
C SER A 4 24.68 -19.98 16.78
N MET A 5 24.64 -20.43 15.53
CA MET A 5 23.96 -19.67 14.49
C MET A 5 22.46 -19.96 14.62
N LEU A 6 21.73 -18.99 15.15
CA LEU A 6 20.30 -18.83 14.88
C LEU A 6 20.13 -18.64 13.36
N ALA A 7 20.18 -19.74 12.60
CA ALA A 7 20.07 -19.74 11.15
C ALA A 7 18.60 -19.60 10.72
N ILE A 8 17.95 -18.53 11.16
CA ILE A 8 16.83 -17.96 10.41
C ILE A 8 17.51 -17.11 9.35
N ASP A 9 17.68 -17.69 8.17
CA ASP A 9 18.02 -16.90 6.99
C ASP A 9 16.86 -15.91 6.80
N ILE A 10 17.07 -14.65 7.17
CA ILE A 10 16.05 -13.60 7.16
C ILE A 10 15.40 -13.46 5.77
N LEU A 11 16.11 -13.87 4.71
CA LEU A 11 15.53 -13.95 3.38
C LEU A 11 14.66 -15.19 3.18
N LYS A 12 14.98 -16.36 3.76
CA LYS A 12 14.23 -17.62 3.58
C LYS A 12 13.29 -17.86 4.74
N TRP A 13 12.11 -17.25 4.69
CA TRP A 13 11.03 -17.61 5.60
C TRP A 13 10.26 -18.82 5.02
N PRO A 14 10.25 -19.98 5.72
CA PRO A 14 9.49 -21.15 5.26
C PRO A 14 8.01 -20.80 5.10
N GLY A 15 7.47 -21.03 3.90
CA GLY A 15 6.07 -20.77 3.58
C GLY A 15 5.74 -19.32 3.25
N MET A 16 6.71 -18.47 2.91
CA MET A 16 6.47 -17.09 2.44
C MET A 16 7.26 -16.78 1.16
N ASN A 17 6.60 -16.22 0.15
CA ASN A 17 7.25 -15.88 -1.11
C ASN A 17 8.24 -14.71 -0.92
N GLN A 18 9.53 -14.97 -1.18
CA GLN A 18 10.59 -13.97 -1.06
C GLN A 18 10.40 -12.77 -2.00
N ALA A 19 9.94 -13.02 -3.23
CA ALA A 19 9.70 -11.97 -4.21
C ALA A 19 8.54 -11.07 -3.76
N PHE A 20 7.52 -11.62 -3.09
CA PHE A 20 6.46 -10.83 -2.47
C PHE A 20 7.01 -9.94 -1.36
N LEU A 21 7.73 -10.51 -0.38
CA LEU A 21 8.30 -9.74 0.73
C LEU A 21 9.23 -8.63 0.24
N PHE A 22 10.13 -8.97 -0.68
CA PHE A 22 11.09 -8.03 -1.22
C PHE A 22 10.41 -6.90 -2.01
N SER A 23 9.51 -7.24 -2.93
CA SER A 23 8.79 -6.22 -3.72
C SER A 23 7.91 -5.33 -2.84
N PHE A 24 7.25 -5.89 -1.82
CA PHE A 24 6.44 -5.13 -0.88
C PHE A 24 7.29 -4.14 -0.08
N ALA A 25 8.38 -4.61 0.54
CA ALA A 25 9.30 -3.77 1.31
C ALA A 25 9.98 -2.71 0.42
N ALA A 26 10.46 -3.10 -0.76
CA ALA A 26 11.09 -2.17 -1.71
C ALA A 26 10.11 -1.07 -2.13
N THR A 27 8.85 -1.41 -2.42
CA THR A 27 7.81 -0.43 -2.78
C THR A 27 7.58 0.57 -1.66
N LEU A 28 7.49 0.11 -0.40
CA LEU A 28 7.33 0.98 0.76
C LEU A 28 8.54 1.90 0.97
N ILE A 29 9.76 1.37 0.85
CA ILE A 29 10.99 2.14 1.00
C ILE A 29 11.07 3.22 -0.08
N LEU A 30 10.87 2.86 -1.34
CA LEU A 30 10.89 3.82 -2.46
C LEU A 30 9.79 4.88 -2.30
N THR A 31 8.58 4.49 -1.90
CA THR A 31 7.52 5.46 -1.56
C THR A 31 7.95 6.38 -0.42
N GLY A 32 8.62 5.85 0.61
CA GLY A 32 9.19 6.62 1.72
C GLY A 32 10.22 7.67 1.27
N LEU A 33 11.07 7.33 0.28
CA LEU A 33 12.07 8.26 -0.27
C LEU A 33 11.43 9.49 -0.91
N ILE A 34 10.20 9.41 -1.42
CA ILE A 34 9.45 10.56 -1.95
C ILE A 34 9.23 11.61 -0.84
N PHE A 35 8.91 11.17 0.38
CA PHE A 35 8.75 12.10 1.52
C PHE A 35 10.08 12.73 1.92
N VAL A 36 11.18 11.96 1.92
CA VAL A 36 12.52 12.48 2.23
C VAL A 36 12.94 13.53 1.20
N TYR A 37 12.76 13.23 -0.09
CA TYR A 37 13.04 14.16 -1.19
C TYR A 37 12.15 15.41 -1.10
N GLY A 38 10.86 15.22 -0.88
CA GLY A 38 9.89 16.31 -0.74
C GLY A 38 10.24 17.26 0.41
N LYS A 39 10.62 16.75 1.58
CA LYS A 39 11.01 17.59 2.72
C LYS A 39 12.27 18.42 2.46
N ARG A 40 13.20 17.93 1.63
CA ARG A 40 14.47 18.62 1.34
C ARG A 40 14.35 19.64 0.21
N ARG A 41 13.43 19.45 -0.72
CA ARG A 41 13.26 20.32 -1.89
C ARG A 41 12.50 21.59 -1.52
N ALA A 42 13.06 22.78 -1.74
CA ALA A 42 12.32 24.04 -1.55
C ALA A 42 11.14 24.16 -2.53
N ILE A 43 10.08 24.85 -2.10
CA ILE A 43 8.89 25.07 -2.92
C ILE A 43 9.25 26.08 -4.01
N GLY A 44 8.83 25.83 -5.26
CA GLY A 44 9.11 26.72 -6.40
C GLY A 44 10.49 26.53 -7.04
N THR A 45 11.33 25.61 -6.55
CA THR A 45 12.61 25.29 -7.22
C THR A 45 12.33 24.77 -8.63
N PRO A 46 12.88 25.40 -9.70
CA PRO A 46 12.66 24.96 -11.07
C PRO A 46 13.17 23.52 -11.27
N VAL A 47 12.57 22.83 -12.24
CA VAL A 47 12.95 21.47 -12.63
C VAL A 47 13.50 21.56 -14.05
N SER A 48 14.72 21.08 -14.27
CA SER A 48 15.22 20.89 -15.63
C SER A 48 14.48 19.75 -16.33
N TRP A 49 14.43 19.75 -17.66
CA TRP A 49 13.74 18.69 -18.40
C TRP A 49 14.26 17.27 -18.05
N GLY A 50 15.58 17.12 -17.88
CA GLY A 50 16.18 15.84 -17.48
C GLY A 50 15.76 15.38 -16.08
N GLU A 51 15.72 16.30 -15.10
CA GLU A 51 15.23 15.99 -13.75
C GLU A 51 13.74 15.62 -13.75
N ALA A 52 12.93 16.26 -14.61
CA ALA A 52 11.52 15.91 -14.77
C ALA A 52 11.36 14.48 -15.33
N MET A 53 12.15 14.11 -16.34
CA MET A 53 12.12 12.76 -16.90
C MET A 53 12.54 11.70 -15.87
N LEU A 54 13.59 11.96 -15.08
CA LEU A 54 14.00 11.04 -14.00
C LEU A 54 12.91 10.90 -12.94
N GLY A 55 12.29 12.01 -12.53
CA GLY A 55 11.19 12.01 -11.58
C GLY A 55 9.96 11.25 -12.09
N ALA A 56 9.61 11.42 -13.37
CA ALA A 56 8.50 10.70 -14.00
C ALA A 56 8.77 9.19 -14.08
N THR A 57 9.95 8.78 -14.54
CA THR A 57 10.36 7.37 -14.60
C THR A 57 10.36 6.75 -13.20
N TYR A 58 10.87 7.45 -12.20
CA TYR A 58 10.86 7.00 -10.82
C TYR A 58 9.42 6.79 -10.30
N ALA A 59 8.55 7.80 -10.47
CA ALA A 59 7.16 7.71 -10.04
C ALA A 59 6.42 6.56 -10.75
N PHE A 60 6.61 6.41 -12.06
CA PHE A 60 6.05 5.31 -12.84
C PHE A 60 6.56 3.96 -12.33
N PHE A 61 7.86 3.82 -12.10
CA PHE A 61 8.46 2.59 -11.61
C PHE A 61 7.89 2.18 -10.24
N VAL A 62 7.76 3.13 -9.30
CA VAL A 62 7.15 2.86 -7.98
C VAL A 62 5.69 2.45 -8.12
N MET A 63 4.91 3.11 -8.99
CA MET A 63 3.53 2.71 -9.27
C MET A 63 3.45 1.33 -9.91
N PHE A 64 4.34 1.00 -10.84
CA PHE A 64 4.42 -0.33 -11.45
C PHE A 64 4.70 -1.41 -10.41
N LEU A 65 5.60 -1.16 -9.45
CA LEU A 65 5.82 -2.09 -8.34
C LEU A 65 4.56 -2.23 -7.47
N ALA A 66 3.95 -1.11 -7.07
CA ALA A 66 2.77 -1.10 -6.19
C ALA A 66 1.55 -1.80 -6.78
N TYR A 67 1.29 -1.63 -8.08
CA TYR A 67 0.05 -2.09 -8.73
C TYR A 67 0.24 -3.29 -9.65
N GLY A 68 1.44 -3.49 -10.18
CA GLY A 68 1.76 -4.63 -11.05
C GLY A 68 2.43 -5.75 -10.27
N VAL A 69 3.61 -5.47 -9.70
CA VAL A 69 4.49 -6.51 -9.14
C VAL A 69 3.96 -7.04 -7.82
N VAL A 70 3.74 -6.20 -6.82
CA VAL A 70 3.37 -6.64 -5.46
C VAL A 70 2.07 -7.45 -5.44
N PRO A 71 0.96 -7.00 -6.09
CA PRO A 71 -0.28 -7.76 -6.13
C PRO A 71 -0.11 -9.10 -6.85
N HIS A 72 0.64 -9.11 -7.96
CA HIS A 72 0.95 -10.33 -8.68
C HIS A 72 1.76 -11.33 -7.81
N GLN A 73 2.80 -10.86 -7.12
CA GLN A 73 3.64 -11.70 -6.26
C GLN A 73 2.86 -12.28 -5.08
N TRP A 74 1.86 -11.55 -4.56
CA TRP A 74 0.94 -12.10 -3.56
C TRP A 74 0.12 -13.27 -4.12
N LEU A 75 -0.45 -13.15 -5.32
CA LEU A 75 -1.22 -14.23 -5.93
C LEU A 75 -0.35 -15.47 -6.20
N VAL A 76 0.88 -15.26 -6.68
CA VAL A 76 1.88 -16.34 -6.84
C VAL A 76 2.18 -17.01 -5.50
N HIS A 77 2.34 -16.22 -4.44
CA HIS A 77 2.57 -16.75 -3.09
C HIS A 77 1.42 -17.66 -2.62
N VAL A 78 0.20 -17.17 -2.76
CA VAL A 78 -1.01 -17.86 -2.31
C VAL A 78 -1.23 -19.17 -3.07
N GLN A 79 -1.03 -19.17 -4.38
CA GLN A 79 -1.28 -20.35 -5.22
C GLN A 79 -0.16 -21.38 -5.13
N ASN A 80 1.10 -20.95 -5.17
CA ASN A 80 2.24 -21.86 -5.29
C ASN A 80 2.78 -22.30 -3.92
N GLU A 81 2.88 -21.39 -2.95
CA GLU A 81 3.51 -21.68 -1.65
C GLU A 81 2.47 -22.14 -0.62
N LEU A 82 1.32 -21.46 -0.55
CA LEU A 82 0.24 -21.84 0.38
C LEU A 82 -0.69 -22.91 -0.19
N GLY A 83 -0.61 -23.16 -1.50
CA GLY A 83 -1.45 -24.14 -2.18
C GLY A 83 -2.93 -23.83 -2.09
N TRP A 84 -3.33 -22.56 -2.00
CA TRP A 84 -4.73 -22.17 -1.97
C TRP A 84 -5.34 -22.38 -3.35
N GLN A 85 -6.40 -23.19 -3.38
CA GLN A 85 -7.04 -23.67 -4.60
C GLN A 85 -8.55 -23.58 -4.44
N SER A 86 -9.28 -23.67 -5.56
CA SER A 86 -10.74 -23.51 -5.60
C SER A 86 -11.50 -24.70 -5.00
N ASP A 87 -10.86 -25.86 -4.90
CA ASP A 87 -11.38 -27.09 -4.29
C ASP A 87 -11.32 -27.06 -2.75
N LYS A 88 -10.44 -26.23 -2.18
CA LYS A 88 -10.30 -26.04 -0.73
C LYS A 88 -11.32 -25.03 -0.22
N MET A 89 -12.42 -25.53 0.33
CA MET A 89 -13.44 -24.70 0.99
C MET A 89 -12.94 -24.17 2.34
N LEU A 90 -13.30 -22.93 2.64
CA LEU A 90 -13.10 -22.29 3.93
C LEU A 90 -14.36 -22.45 4.77
N TYR A 91 -14.34 -23.32 5.78
CA TYR A 91 -15.46 -23.49 6.71
C TYR A 91 -15.26 -22.75 8.04
N GLY A 92 -14.01 -22.45 8.41
CA GLY A 92 -13.68 -21.77 9.67
C GLY A 92 -13.94 -22.63 10.93
N PRO A 93 -13.55 -22.14 12.11
CA PRO A 93 -13.81 -22.85 13.37
C PRO A 93 -15.31 -23.01 13.61
N GLY A 94 -15.79 -24.24 13.78
CA GLY A 94 -17.20 -24.53 14.03
C GLY A 94 -18.12 -24.35 12.81
N ASP A 95 -17.59 -24.49 11.58
CA ASP A 95 -18.36 -24.41 10.32
C ASP A 95 -19.07 -23.06 10.08
N ILE A 96 -18.57 -21.97 10.68
CA ILE A 96 -19.15 -20.61 10.58
C ILE A 96 -19.29 -20.09 9.14
N PHE A 97 -18.41 -20.50 8.23
CA PHE A 97 -18.42 -20.10 6.82
C PHE A 97 -19.03 -21.16 5.89
N LYS A 98 -19.64 -22.20 6.46
CA LYS A 98 -20.33 -23.22 5.68
C LYS A 98 -21.61 -22.64 5.09
N SER A 99 -21.80 -22.86 3.79
CA SER A 99 -22.94 -22.31 3.08
C SER A 99 -24.27 -22.96 3.50
N GLN A 100 -25.37 -22.23 3.35
CA GLN A 100 -26.74 -22.72 3.55
C GLN A 100 -27.05 -23.94 2.67
N ALA A 101 -26.49 -23.99 1.45
CA ALA A 101 -26.63 -25.13 0.54
C ALA A 101 -25.99 -26.42 1.09
N LYS A 102 -25.00 -26.31 1.99
CA LYS A 102 -24.32 -27.44 2.64
C LYS A 102 -24.75 -27.62 4.10
N GLY A 103 -25.85 -26.98 4.52
CA GLY A 103 -26.41 -27.09 5.87
C GLY A 103 -25.77 -26.17 6.91
N GLY A 104 -25.09 -25.09 6.50
CA GLY A 104 -24.57 -24.05 7.38
C GLY A 104 -25.44 -22.78 7.40
N SER A 105 -24.92 -21.70 7.99
CA SER A 105 -25.62 -20.41 8.12
C SER A 105 -25.18 -19.35 7.11
N PHE A 106 -24.10 -19.58 6.37
CA PHE A 106 -23.48 -18.57 5.51
C PHE A 106 -24.14 -18.55 4.10
N PRO A 107 -24.34 -17.38 3.45
CA PRO A 107 -25.18 -17.30 2.25
C PRO A 107 -24.56 -17.88 0.96
N PHE A 108 -23.24 -18.09 0.90
CA PHE A 108 -22.54 -18.62 -0.29
C PHE A 108 -21.32 -19.47 0.11
N ASP A 109 -20.73 -20.22 -0.81
CA ASP A 109 -19.47 -20.95 -0.54
C ASP A 109 -18.26 -20.03 -0.71
N ILE A 110 -17.29 -20.12 0.21
CA ILE A 110 -15.99 -19.45 0.10
C ILE A 110 -14.89 -20.51 -0.02
N ASN A 111 -13.99 -20.34 -1.00
CA ASN A 111 -12.78 -21.13 -1.13
C ASN A 111 -11.53 -20.34 -0.74
N TYR A 112 -10.42 -21.05 -0.48
CA TYR A 112 -9.17 -20.41 -0.10
C TYR A 112 -8.59 -19.53 -1.21
N LEU A 113 -8.83 -19.83 -2.49
CA LEU A 113 -8.40 -18.97 -3.60
C LEU A 113 -9.07 -17.58 -3.52
N GLN A 114 -10.37 -17.52 -3.23
CA GLN A 114 -11.13 -16.28 -3.04
C GLN A 114 -10.64 -15.49 -1.84
N VAL A 115 -10.15 -16.14 -0.79
CA VAL A 115 -9.48 -15.44 0.33
C VAL A 115 -8.23 -14.72 -0.18
N GLY A 116 -7.45 -15.36 -1.04
CA GLY A 116 -6.29 -14.76 -1.72
C GLY A 116 -6.67 -13.52 -2.53
N ASP A 117 -7.76 -13.62 -3.30
CA ASP A 117 -8.28 -12.54 -4.14
C ASP A 117 -8.84 -11.36 -3.31
N ILE A 118 -9.46 -11.65 -2.17
CA ILE A 118 -9.90 -10.60 -1.24
C ILE A 118 -8.69 -9.87 -0.67
N ILE A 119 -7.63 -10.60 -0.28
CA ILE A 119 -6.42 -9.98 0.26
C ILE A 119 -5.70 -9.16 -0.83
N VAL A 120 -5.60 -9.65 -2.07
CA VAL A 120 -4.98 -8.87 -3.16
C VAL A 120 -5.74 -7.58 -3.41
N THR A 121 -7.07 -7.62 -3.34
CA THR A 121 -7.93 -6.43 -3.42
C THR A 121 -7.66 -5.47 -2.27
N GLY A 122 -7.46 -5.99 -1.05
CA GLY A 122 -7.03 -5.20 0.11
C GLY A 122 -5.67 -4.53 -0.09
N ILE A 123 -4.70 -5.23 -0.70
CA ILE A 123 -3.39 -4.68 -1.06
C ILE A 123 -3.54 -3.52 -2.06
N TYR A 124 -4.39 -3.68 -3.08
CA TYR A 124 -4.73 -2.59 -4.00
C TYR A 124 -5.32 -1.38 -3.27
N GLY A 125 -6.29 -1.61 -2.38
CA GLY A 125 -6.90 -0.55 -1.56
C GLY A 125 -5.89 0.16 -0.66
N PHE A 126 -4.96 -0.58 -0.05
CA PHE A 126 -3.87 -0.02 0.75
C PHE A 126 -2.96 0.91 -0.06
N PHE A 127 -2.47 0.46 -1.23
CA PHE A 127 -1.61 1.30 -2.07
C PHE A 127 -2.35 2.51 -2.64
N LEU A 128 -3.63 2.36 -3.00
CA LEU A 128 -4.46 3.48 -3.43
C LEU A 128 -4.60 4.52 -2.32
N GLY A 129 -4.90 4.08 -1.10
CA GLY A 129 -4.97 4.95 0.08
C GLY A 129 -3.64 5.68 0.35
N LEU A 130 -2.52 4.95 0.30
CA LEU A 130 -1.18 5.52 0.47
C LEU A 130 -0.86 6.55 -0.62
N GLN A 131 -1.24 6.28 -1.86
CA GLN A 131 -1.01 7.16 -3.00
C GLN A 131 -1.84 8.45 -2.90
N ILE A 132 -3.13 8.34 -2.53
CA ILE A 132 -4.00 9.50 -2.27
C ILE A 132 -3.41 10.35 -1.14
N TYR A 133 -2.99 9.71 -0.04
CA TYR A 133 -2.35 10.40 1.08
C TYR A 133 -1.07 11.14 0.65
N MET A 134 -0.19 10.46 -0.09
CA MET A 134 1.05 11.03 -0.59
C MET A 134 0.79 12.24 -1.51
N TRP A 135 -0.16 12.14 -2.43
CA TRP A 135 -0.53 13.27 -3.29
C TRP A 135 -1.11 14.43 -2.48
N SER A 136 -2.03 14.15 -1.55
CA SER A 136 -2.60 15.16 -0.66
C SER A 136 -1.51 15.87 0.15
N TRP A 137 -0.57 15.12 0.72
CA TRP A 137 0.58 15.65 1.43
C TRP A 137 1.44 16.54 0.53
N TRP A 138 1.77 16.06 -0.68
CA TRP A 138 2.59 16.80 -1.63
C TRP A 138 1.95 18.12 -2.07
N GLN A 139 0.65 18.09 -2.40
CA GLN A 139 -0.12 19.28 -2.80
C GLN A 139 -0.21 20.32 -1.67
N LYS A 140 -0.30 19.87 -0.41
CA LYS A 140 -0.36 20.78 0.75
C LYS A 140 0.96 21.47 1.08
N ARG A 141 2.10 21.03 0.52
CA ARG A 141 3.41 21.62 0.83
C ARG A 141 3.50 23.12 0.51
N GLY A 142 2.79 23.61 -0.49
CA GLY A 142 2.81 25.01 -0.91
C GLY A 142 1.72 25.90 -0.31
N LYS A 143 0.82 25.33 0.51
CA LYS A 143 -0.27 26.12 1.11
C LYS A 143 0.27 26.83 2.36
N ALA A 144 0.43 28.14 2.29
CA ALA A 144 0.56 28.95 3.50
C ALA A 144 -0.71 28.75 4.33
N THR A 145 -0.56 28.40 5.61
CA THR A 145 -1.69 28.47 6.54
C THR A 145 -2.06 29.94 6.65
N SER A 146 -3.10 30.37 5.92
CA SER A 146 -3.63 31.72 6.03
C SER A 146 -4.11 31.91 7.46
N THR A 147 -3.27 32.54 8.28
CA THR A 147 -3.63 33.11 9.58
C THR A 147 -4.29 34.48 9.40
N GLU A 148 -4.67 34.82 8.17
CA GLU A 148 -5.54 35.94 7.90
C GLU A 148 -6.94 35.55 8.35
N LEU A 149 -7.39 36.20 9.43
CA LEU A 149 -8.79 36.25 9.83
C LEU A 149 -9.65 36.39 8.58
N GLU A 150 -10.68 35.56 8.40
CA GLU A 150 -11.60 35.70 7.27
C GLU A 150 -12.08 37.17 7.22
N GLN A 151 -11.58 37.91 6.23
CA GLN A 151 -12.09 39.23 5.91
C GLN A 151 -13.19 39.00 4.89
N SER A 152 -14.36 39.56 5.16
CA SER A 152 -15.46 39.58 4.20
C SER A 152 -15.00 40.11 2.84
N THR A 153 -15.75 39.83 1.78
CA THR A 153 -15.56 40.40 0.42
C THR A 153 -15.39 41.92 0.40
N TYR A 154 -15.82 42.62 1.45
CA TYR A 154 -15.72 44.06 1.64
C TYR A 154 -14.57 44.51 2.59
N GLY A 155 -13.63 43.62 2.94
CA GLY A 155 -12.44 43.97 3.73
C GLY A 155 -12.70 44.16 5.24
N ARG A 156 -13.87 43.77 5.76
CA ARG A 156 -14.17 43.84 7.21
C ARG A 156 -13.79 42.54 7.92
N PRO A 157 -13.05 42.56 9.04
CA PRO A 157 -12.72 41.36 9.80
C PRO A 157 -13.98 40.73 10.40
N LEU A 158 -14.21 39.44 10.14
CA LEU A 158 -15.39 38.70 10.63
C LEU A 158 -15.28 38.30 12.11
N VAL A 159 -14.10 38.44 12.70
CA VAL A 159 -13.85 38.11 14.10
C VAL A 159 -13.13 39.27 14.79
N LYS A 160 -13.53 39.57 16.02
CA LYS A 160 -12.96 40.65 16.84
C LYS A 160 -11.49 40.33 17.12
N LYS A 161 -10.57 41.25 16.80
CA LYS A 161 -9.17 41.15 17.24
C LYS A 161 -9.15 41.13 18.77
N ALA A 162 -8.43 40.17 19.35
CA ALA A 162 -8.15 40.10 20.79
C ALA A 162 -7.10 41.14 21.17
#